data_AF-A0A3M1DY88-F1
#
_entry.id   AF-A0A3M1DY88-F1
#
_cell.length_a   1.000
_cell.length_b   1.000
_cell.length_c   1.000
_cell.angle_alpha   90.00
_cell.angle_beta   90.00
_cell.angle_gamma   90.00
#
_symmetry.space_group_name_H-M   'P 1'
#
loop_
_entity.id
_entity.type
_entity.pdbx_description
1 polymer ?
#
loop_
_entity_poly.entity_id
_entity_poly.type
_entity_poly.pdbx_seq_one_letter_code
_entity_poly.pdbx_strand_id
1 'polypeptide(L)'
;MQPFEHLTPPQEGDRIEMTDEGLRVPDRPIIPFVEGDGTGPDIWRAAVRVFDAAVEKAYGGRRKIVWFEVFAGQKSYDRYGSWLPEDTVTAFRHYLVGIKGPLTTPVGGGIRSLNVALRQQLDLYTCLRPVRYFEGVPSPVKRPDLVDMVIFRENTEDIYAGIEWKAETPEARKVI
;
A
#
# COMPACT_ATOMS: atom_id res chain seq x y z
N MET A 1 -2.26 -10.44 -23.74
CA MET A 1 -3.32 -9.52 -23.29
C MET A 1 -2.67 -8.55 -22.33
N GLN A 2 -2.88 -7.24 -22.50
CA GLN A 2 -2.47 -6.29 -21.46
C GLN A 2 -3.27 -6.61 -20.20
N PRO A 3 -2.64 -6.74 -19.01
CA PRO A 3 -3.34 -7.17 -17.80
C PRO A 3 -4.24 -6.10 -17.19
N PHE A 4 -4.44 -4.97 -17.87
CA PHE A 4 -5.14 -3.79 -17.37
C PHE A 4 -6.15 -3.33 -18.41
N GLU A 5 -7.30 -2.84 -17.95
CA GLU A 5 -8.37 -2.33 -18.81
C GLU A 5 -8.22 -0.81 -19.06
N HIS A 6 -7.77 -0.05 -18.06
CA HIS A 6 -7.68 1.42 -18.06
C HIS A 6 -6.25 1.95 -17.85
N LEU A 7 -5.32 1.11 -17.39
CA LEU A 7 -3.94 1.52 -17.09
C LEU A 7 -2.94 1.06 -18.15
N THR A 8 -2.05 1.98 -18.54
CA THR A 8 -0.93 1.66 -19.43
C THR A 8 0.35 1.54 -18.60
N PRO A 9 0.98 0.36 -18.51
CA PRO A 9 2.22 0.19 -17.78
C PRO A 9 3.37 0.95 -18.47
N PRO A 10 4.44 1.31 -17.75
CA PRO A 10 5.63 1.89 -18.35
C PRO A 10 6.21 1.01 -19.46
N GLN A 11 6.73 1.63 -20.52
CA GLN A 11 7.37 0.92 -21.63
C GLN A 11 8.80 0.47 -21.31
N GLU A 12 9.37 0.99 -20.22
CA GLU A 12 10.71 0.66 -19.73
C GLU A 12 10.64 -0.01 -18.36
N GLY A 13 11.71 -0.74 -18.02
CA GLY A 13 11.82 -1.46 -16.76
C GLY A 13 11.27 -2.88 -16.81
N ASP A 14 11.57 -3.61 -15.75
CA ASP A 14 11.29 -5.05 -15.65
C ASP A 14 10.48 -5.34 -14.38
N ARG A 15 9.70 -6.41 -14.42
CA ARG A 15 8.90 -6.86 -13.28
C ARG A 15 9.79 -7.52 -12.23
N ILE A 16 9.48 -7.30 -10.95
CA ILE A 16 10.01 -8.15 -9.87
C ILE A 16 9.37 -9.53 -9.99
N GLU A 17 10.16 -10.59 -9.84
CA GLU A 17 9.66 -11.96 -9.90
C GLU A 17 9.77 -12.65 -8.55
N MET A 18 8.76 -13.43 -8.18
CA MET A 18 8.84 -14.38 -7.06
C MET A 18 9.44 -15.69 -7.58
N THR A 19 10.53 -16.12 -6.97
CA THR A 19 11.22 -17.38 -7.26
C THR A 19 11.25 -18.24 -5.99
N ASP A 20 11.69 -19.50 -6.12
CA ASP A 20 11.84 -20.40 -4.96
C ASP A 20 12.86 -19.87 -3.92
N GLU A 21 13.79 -19.01 -4.34
CA GLU A 21 14.79 -18.35 -3.49
C GLU A 21 14.32 -16.99 -2.93
N GLY A 22 13.10 -16.56 -3.28
CA GLY A 22 12.54 -15.26 -2.90
C GLY A 22 12.41 -14.28 -4.06
N LEU A 23 12.39 -12.98 -3.76
CA LEU A 23 12.21 -11.94 -4.78
C LEU A 23 13.47 -11.74 -5.62
N ARG A 24 13.37 -12.00 -6.92
CA ARG A 24 14.37 -11.58 -7.92
C ARG A 24 14.05 -10.16 -8.38
N VAL A 25 14.85 -9.20 -7.91
CA VAL A 25 14.67 -7.77 -8.21
C VAL A 25 15.64 -7.35 -9.34
N PRO A 26 15.14 -6.91 -10.52
CA PRO A 26 15.99 -6.42 -11.60
C PRO A 26 16.60 -5.04 -11.25
N ASP A 27 17.54 -4.56 -12.07
CA ASP A 27 18.17 -3.24 -11.84
C ASP A 27 17.23 -2.06 -12.12
N ARG A 28 16.20 -2.29 -12.94
CA ARG A 28 15.16 -1.30 -13.28
C ARG A 28 13.75 -1.79 -12.93
N PRO A 29 13.42 -2.03 -11.66
CA PRO A 29 12.13 -2.60 -11.28
C PRO A 29 10.99 -1.61 -11.53
N ILE A 30 9.89 -2.10 -12.09
CA ILE A 30 8.63 -1.37 -12.15
C ILE A 30 7.92 -1.49 -10.79
N ILE A 31 7.63 -0.35 -10.15
CA ILE A 31 6.94 -0.29 -8.86
C ILE A 31 5.67 0.55 -8.99
N PRO A 32 4.47 -0.06 -8.88
CA PRO A 32 3.23 0.67 -8.83
C PRO A 32 3.14 1.57 -7.59
N PHE A 33 2.61 2.78 -7.77
CA PHE A 33 2.34 3.69 -6.67
C PHE A 33 0.96 4.33 -6.75
N VAL A 34 0.35 4.58 -5.59
CA VAL A 34 -0.84 5.44 -5.46
C VAL A 34 -0.43 6.70 -4.71
N GLU A 35 -0.62 7.88 -5.29
CA GLU A 35 -0.33 9.15 -4.59
C GLU A 35 -1.10 9.26 -3.28
N GLY A 36 -2.35 8.80 -3.29
CA GLY A 36 -3.27 8.90 -2.18
C GLY A 36 -4.07 10.21 -2.20
N ASP A 37 -4.85 10.41 -1.15
CA ASP A 37 -5.76 11.53 -0.97
C ASP A 37 -5.26 12.49 0.12
N GLY A 38 -5.86 13.68 0.22
CA GLY A 38 -5.49 14.68 1.22
C GLY A 38 -4.03 15.11 1.07
N THR A 39 -3.21 14.84 2.10
CA THR A 39 -1.77 15.12 2.08
C THR A 39 -0.96 14.14 1.21
N GLY A 40 -1.59 13.10 0.64
CA GLY A 40 -0.93 12.07 -0.15
C GLY A 40 -0.06 12.60 -1.29
N PRO A 41 -0.59 13.44 -2.20
CA PRO A 41 0.18 14.00 -3.30
C PRO A 41 1.39 14.81 -2.83
N ASP A 42 1.28 15.56 -1.73
CA ASP A 42 2.40 16.34 -1.17
C ASP A 42 3.51 15.41 -0.65
N ILE A 43 3.12 14.37 0.10
CA ILE A 43 4.04 13.36 0.63
C ILE A 43 4.71 12.60 -0.52
N TRP A 44 3.96 12.19 -1.53
CA TRP A 44 4.49 11.45 -2.67
C TRP A 44 5.53 12.25 -3.45
N ARG A 45 5.22 13.52 -3.79
CA ARG A 45 6.18 14.41 -4.47
C ARG A 45 7.47 14.60 -3.68
N ALA A 46 7.44 14.54 -2.35
CA ALA A 46 8.64 14.54 -1.52
C ALA A 46 9.35 13.18 -1.52
N ALA A 47 8.61 12.09 -1.28
CA ALA A 47 9.15 10.74 -1.14
C ALA A 47 9.87 10.25 -2.41
N VAL A 48 9.26 10.43 -3.58
CA VAL A 48 9.84 9.97 -4.87
C VAL A 48 11.23 10.58 -5.12
N ARG A 49 11.41 11.87 -4.81
CA ARG A 49 12.71 12.56 -4.94
C ARG A 49 13.77 11.99 -4.00
N VAL A 50 13.38 11.62 -2.77
CA VAL A 50 14.29 11.01 -1.80
C VAL A 50 14.68 9.60 -2.27
N PHE A 51 13.71 8.79 -2.72
CA PHE A 51 13.97 7.44 -3.22
C PHE A 51 14.89 7.45 -4.44
N ASP A 52 14.59 8.27 -5.45
CA ASP A 52 15.38 8.38 -6.67
C ASP A 52 16.82 8.81 -6.36
N ALA A 53 17.00 9.84 -5.51
CA ALA A 53 18.33 10.31 -5.13
C ALA A 53 19.11 9.27 -4.30
N ALA A 54 18.43 8.52 -3.42
CA ALA A 54 19.06 7.48 -2.63
C ALA A 54 19.54 6.31 -3.50
N VAL A 55 18.72 5.87 -4.46
CA VAL A 55 19.07 4.82 -5.43
C VAL A 55 20.23 5.29 -6.31
N GLU A 56 20.14 6.50 -6.87
CA GLU A 56 21.21 7.07 -7.71
C GLU A 56 22.54 7.10 -6.95
N LYS A 57 22.54 7.64 -5.73
CA LYS A 57 23.74 7.73 -4.89
C LYS A 57 24.32 6.37 -4.50
N ALA A 58 23.47 5.39 -4.20
CA ALA A 58 23.92 4.07 -3.75
C ALA A 58 24.49 3.22 -4.88
N TYR A 59 23.96 3.38 -6.10
CA TYR A 59 24.29 2.48 -7.22
C TYR A 59 25.04 3.15 -8.37
N GLY A 60 25.22 4.47 -8.34
CA GLY A 60 25.92 5.25 -9.37
C GLY A 60 25.26 5.12 -10.74
N GLY A 61 23.93 5.26 -10.78
CA GLY A 61 23.13 5.16 -12.01
C GLY A 61 22.89 3.74 -12.54
N ARG A 62 23.52 2.71 -11.98
CA ARG A 62 23.30 1.31 -12.42
C ARG A 62 21.91 0.78 -12.11
N ARG A 63 21.22 1.37 -11.13
CA ARG A 63 19.85 1.01 -10.74
C ARG A 63 18.95 2.23 -10.79
N LYS A 64 17.68 2.01 -11.12
CA LYS A 64 16.66 3.07 -11.17
C LYS A 64 15.27 2.46 -11.00
N ILE A 65 14.42 3.05 -10.16
CA ILE A 65 13.02 2.62 -10.06
C ILE A 65 12.24 3.19 -11.25
N VAL A 66 11.41 2.36 -11.88
CA VAL A 66 10.42 2.82 -12.86
C VAL A 66 9.06 2.90 -12.17
N TRP A 67 8.60 4.11 -11.91
CA TRP A 67 7.35 4.34 -11.19
C TRP A 67 6.14 4.16 -12.13
N PHE A 68 5.16 3.38 -11.68
CA PHE A 68 3.90 3.17 -12.40
C PHE A 68 2.73 3.73 -11.58
N GLU A 69 2.13 4.83 -12.00
CA GLU A 69 0.98 5.38 -11.27
C GLU A 69 -0.26 4.49 -11.43
N VAL A 70 -0.86 4.11 -10.31
CA VAL A 70 -2.14 3.41 -10.22
C VAL A 70 -3.06 4.16 -9.25
N PHE A 71 -4.38 3.90 -9.30
CA PHE A 71 -5.37 4.78 -8.68
C PHE A 71 -6.19 4.06 -7.61
N ALA A 72 -6.32 4.68 -6.43
CA ALA A 72 -7.28 4.32 -5.40
C ALA A 72 -7.67 5.58 -4.63
N GLY A 73 -8.80 5.54 -3.92
CA GLY A 73 -9.30 6.67 -3.14
C GLY A 73 -10.10 7.67 -3.99
N GLN A 74 -10.17 8.91 -3.52
CA GLN A 74 -10.96 9.98 -4.14
C GLN A 74 -10.49 10.23 -5.58
N LYS A 75 -9.17 10.31 -5.79
CA LYS A 75 -8.59 10.51 -7.15
C LYS A 75 -9.06 9.44 -8.13
N SER A 76 -9.23 8.21 -7.67
CA SER A 76 -9.73 7.11 -8.49
C SER A 76 -11.23 7.24 -8.76
N TYR A 77 -12.01 7.56 -7.73
CA TYR A 77 -13.46 7.72 -7.86
C TYR A 77 -13.82 8.83 -8.85
N ASP A 78 -13.13 9.97 -8.78
CA ASP A 78 -13.35 11.10 -9.69
C ASP A 78 -13.04 10.76 -11.16
N ARG A 79 -12.08 9.85 -11.38
CA ARG A 79 -11.61 9.47 -12.72
C ARG A 79 -12.37 8.30 -13.33
N TYR A 80 -12.67 7.28 -12.52
CA TYR A 80 -13.17 5.98 -12.98
C TYR A 80 -14.54 5.61 -12.37
N GLY A 81 -15.09 6.43 -11.48
CA GLY A 81 -16.32 6.10 -10.73
C GLY A 81 -16.14 4.97 -9.71
N SER A 82 -14.91 4.53 -9.47
CA SER A 82 -14.56 3.45 -8.52
C SER A 82 -13.48 3.90 -7.55
N TRP A 83 -13.70 3.63 -6.27
CA TRP A 83 -12.75 3.92 -5.19
C TRP A 83 -11.51 3.02 -5.21
N LEU A 84 -11.64 1.80 -5.74
CA LEU A 84 -10.56 0.84 -5.90
C LEU A 84 -10.81 0.01 -7.17
N PRO A 85 -10.30 0.46 -8.33
CA PRO A 85 -10.38 -0.28 -9.58
C PRO A 85 -9.60 -1.59 -9.52
N GLU A 86 -10.09 -2.62 -10.21
CA GLU A 86 -9.43 -3.94 -10.27
C GLU A 86 -8.03 -3.84 -10.89
N ASP A 87 -7.82 -2.92 -11.84
CA ASP A 87 -6.52 -2.64 -12.43
C ASP A 87 -5.43 -2.34 -11.37
N THR A 88 -5.79 -1.61 -10.30
CA THR A 88 -4.85 -1.27 -9.22
C THR A 88 -4.46 -2.52 -8.41
N VAL A 89 -5.44 -3.36 -8.08
CA VAL A 89 -5.21 -4.63 -7.38
C VAL A 89 -4.38 -5.57 -8.25
N THR A 90 -4.73 -5.66 -9.54
CA THR A 90 -4.00 -6.44 -10.55
C THR A 90 -2.57 -5.94 -10.70
N ALA A 91 -2.33 -4.62 -10.67
CA ALA A 91 -0.99 -4.07 -10.77
C ALA A 91 -0.13 -4.44 -9.56
N PHE A 92 -0.66 -4.28 -8.34
CA PHE A 92 0.05 -4.71 -7.14
C PHE A 92 0.34 -6.21 -7.12
N ARG A 93 -0.62 -7.04 -7.54
CA ARG A 93 -0.43 -8.49 -7.64
C ARG A 93 0.61 -8.86 -8.73
N HIS A 94 0.60 -8.15 -9.85
CA HIS A 94 1.50 -8.42 -10.97
C HIS A 94 2.94 -8.00 -10.66
N TYR A 95 3.14 -6.78 -10.14
CA TYR A 95 4.46 -6.21 -9.90
C TYR A 95 5.03 -6.51 -8.50
N LEU A 96 4.28 -7.20 -7.63
CA LEU A 96 4.63 -7.72 -6.31
C LEU A 96 4.93 -6.68 -5.22
N VAL A 97 5.55 -5.56 -5.57
CA VAL A 97 5.90 -4.48 -4.65
C VAL A 97 5.18 -3.23 -5.10
N GLY A 98 4.39 -2.64 -4.19
CA GLY A 98 3.70 -1.37 -4.43
C GLY A 98 3.76 -0.45 -3.23
N ILE A 99 3.62 0.85 -3.46
CA ILE A 99 3.61 1.88 -2.41
C ILE A 99 2.38 2.77 -2.53
N LYS A 100 1.83 3.24 -1.41
CA LYS A 100 0.65 4.11 -1.45
C LYS A 100 0.63 5.16 -0.35
N GLY A 101 0.29 6.39 -0.71
CA GLY A 101 -0.08 7.45 0.23
C GLY A 101 -1.41 7.18 0.95
N PRO A 102 -1.82 7.99 1.94
CA PRO A 102 -3.08 7.80 2.66
C PRO A 102 -4.30 7.77 1.72
N LEU A 103 -5.35 7.04 2.07
CA LEU A 103 -6.58 6.93 1.26
C LEU A 103 -7.79 7.36 2.08
N THR A 104 -8.64 8.17 1.49
CA THR A 104 -9.94 8.54 2.04
C THR A 104 -10.89 7.35 1.89
N THR A 105 -11.56 6.96 2.97
CA THR A 105 -12.64 5.96 2.91
C THR A 105 -13.98 6.70 2.98
N PRO A 106 -14.89 6.49 2.02
CA PRO A 106 -16.20 7.14 2.05
C PRO A 106 -17.03 6.68 3.25
N VAL A 107 -17.67 7.62 3.94
CA VAL A 107 -18.58 7.33 5.05
C VAL A 107 -19.97 7.00 4.49
N GLY A 108 -20.58 5.90 4.96
CA GLY A 108 -21.97 5.55 4.65
C GLY A 108 -22.20 4.67 3.40
N GLY A 109 -21.16 4.32 2.65
CA GLY A 109 -21.26 3.54 1.41
C GLY A 109 -21.06 2.02 1.54
N GLY A 110 -21.12 1.45 2.74
CA GLY A 110 -20.91 0.01 2.97
C GLY A 110 -19.46 -0.49 2.86
N ILE A 111 -18.51 0.36 2.43
CA ILE A 111 -17.08 0.07 2.44
C ILE A 111 -16.50 0.46 3.79
N ARG A 112 -16.06 -0.52 4.60
CA ARG A 112 -15.42 -0.26 5.89
C ARG A 112 -14.10 0.50 5.76
N SER A 113 -13.23 0.06 4.84
CA SER A 113 -11.93 0.67 4.59
C SER A 113 -11.31 0.17 3.29
N LEU A 114 -10.84 1.09 2.44
CA LEU A 114 -10.07 0.73 1.24
C LEU A 114 -8.75 0.01 1.58
N ASN A 115 -8.13 0.35 2.71
CA ASN A 115 -6.90 -0.31 3.14
C ASN A 115 -7.16 -1.75 3.58
N VAL A 116 -8.30 -2.03 4.23
CA VAL A 116 -8.70 -3.39 4.60
C VAL A 116 -8.99 -4.21 3.35
N ALA A 117 -9.75 -3.65 2.41
CA ALA A 117 -10.06 -4.32 1.13
C ALA A 117 -8.78 -4.70 0.37
N LEU A 118 -7.83 -3.77 0.21
CA LEU A 118 -6.54 -4.04 -0.42
C LEU A 118 -5.78 -5.18 0.27
N ARG A 119 -5.74 -5.20 1.61
CA ARG A 119 -5.03 -6.25 2.36
C ARG A 119 -5.66 -7.62 2.16
N GLN A 120 -6.99 -7.70 2.20
CA GLN A 120 -7.71 -8.95 2.02
C GLN A 120 -7.59 -9.48 0.58
N GLN A 121 -7.75 -8.61 -0.43
CA GLN A 121 -7.66 -9.02 -1.84
C GLN A 121 -6.25 -9.44 -2.26
N LEU A 122 -5.22 -8.90 -1.61
CA LEU A 122 -3.81 -9.21 -1.88
C LEU A 122 -3.21 -10.19 -0.87
N ASP A 123 -4.01 -10.72 0.06
CA ASP A 123 -3.58 -11.62 1.14
C ASP A 123 -2.34 -11.11 1.91
N LEU A 124 -2.34 -9.81 2.24
CA LEU A 124 -1.26 -9.16 2.98
C LEU A 124 -1.43 -9.40 4.50
N TYR A 125 -1.27 -10.65 4.91
CA TYR A 125 -1.51 -11.14 6.28
C TYR A 125 -0.61 -10.53 7.35
N THR A 126 0.53 -9.95 6.98
CA THR A 126 1.44 -9.26 7.92
C THR A 126 1.32 -7.74 7.81
N CYS A 127 0.95 -7.07 8.90
CA CYS A 127 1.16 -5.63 9.07
C CYS A 127 2.47 -5.40 9.85
N LEU A 128 3.56 -5.18 9.12
CA LEU A 128 4.88 -4.90 9.67
C LEU A 128 5.02 -3.41 10.04
N ARG A 129 5.39 -3.10 11.29
CA ARG A 129 5.59 -1.71 11.74
C ARG A 129 6.93 -1.55 12.47
N PRO A 130 7.99 -1.08 11.80
CA PRO A 130 9.20 -0.66 12.49
C PRO A 130 8.93 0.63 13.29
N VAL A 131 9.35 0.65 14.54
CA VAL A 131 9.25 1.80 15.45
C VAL A 131 10.65 2.09 15.98
N ARG A 132 11.21 3.21 15.55
CA ARG A 132 12.55 3.67 15.96
C ARG A 132 12.55 5.16 16.23
N TYR A 133 13.44 5.61 17.10
CA TYR A 133 13.68 7.03 17.32
C TYR A 133 14.60 7.63 16.27
N PHE A 134 14.32 8.88 15.89
CA PHE A 134 15.20 9.72 15.09
C PHE A 134 15.63 10.91 15.95
N GLU A 135 16.94 11.13 16.04
CA GLU A 135 17.51 12.21 16.83
C GLU A 135 16.92 13.58 16.42
N GLY A 136 16.57 14.39 17.40
CA GLY A 136 15.95 15.71 17.20
C GLY A 136 14.42 15.69 17.12
N VAL A 137 13.77 14.52 16.99
CA VAL A 137 12.31 14.44 17.06
C VAL A 137 11.87 14.65 18.53
N PRO A 138 10.96 15.59 18.83
CA PRO A 138 10.42 15.76 20.18
C PRO A 138 9.71 14.50 20.66
N SER A 139 9.91 14.13 21.93
CA SER A 139 9.34 12.91 22.50
C SER A 139 8.74 13.15 23.88
N PRO A 140 7.60 12.52 24.21
CA PRO A 140 7.00 12.61 25.54
C PRO A 140 7.65 11.71 26.59
N VAL A 141 8.55 10.79 26.20
CA VAL A 141 9.20 9.84 27.12
C VAL A 141 10.66 10.21 27.39
N LYS A 142 11.20 9.75 28.52
CA LYS A 142 12.57 10.11 28.97
C LYS A 142 13.69 9.51 28.12
N ARG A 143 13.49 8.31 27.58
CA ARG A 143 14.51 7.53 26.86
C ARG A 143 13.98 6.98 25.53
N PRO A 144 13.59 7.85 24.58
CA PRO A 144 13.09 7.41 23.28
C PRO A 144 14.19 6.75 22.43
N ASP A 145 15.45 7.09 22.70
CA ASP A 145 16.65 6.52 22.07
C ASP A 145 16.78 5.01 22.25
N LEU A 146 16.13 4.43 23.26
CA LEU A 146 16.11 2.98 23.50
C LEU A 146 15.03 2.24 22.70
N VAL A 147 14.17 2.96 21.96
CA VAL A 147 13.11 2.36 21.15
C VAL A 147 13.69 1.98 19.78
N ASP A 148 13.88 0.67 19.59
CA ASP A 148 14.17 0.04 18.30
C ASP A 148 13.45 -1.31 18.24
N MET A 149 12.25 -1.31 17.65
CA MET A 149 11.35 -2.46 17.66
C MET A 149 10.73 -2.67 16.28
N VAL A 150 10.39 -3.93 15.97
CA VAL A 150 9.60 -4.27 14.80
C VAL A 150 8.36 -5.04 15.26
N ILE A 151 7.18 -4.48 15.01
CA ILE A 151 5.91 -5.11 15.36
C ILE A 151 5.43 -5.92 14.16
N PHE A 152 5.25 -7.23 14.35
CA PHE A 152 4.55 -8.13 13.44
C PHE A 152 3.12 -8.26 13.94
N ARG A 153 2.18 -7.66 13.23
CA ARG A 153 0.76 -7.72 13.55
C ARG A 153 0.02 -8.57 12.51
N GLU A 154 -0.74 -9.57 12.97
CA GLU A 154 -1.71 -10.32 12.16
C GLU A 154 -2.77 -9.35 11.58
N ASN A 155 -3.07 -9.48 10.29
CA ASN A 155 -3.76 -8.44 9.52
C ASN A 155 -4.88 -8.97 8.62
N THR A 156 -5.24 -10.24 8.77
CA THR A 156 -6.28 -10.96 8.00
C THR A 156 -7.47 -11.40 8.86
N GLU A 157 -7.30 -11.64 10.16
CA GLU A 157 -8.32 -12.18 11.06
C GLU A 157 -8.74 -11.18 12.18
N ASP A 158 -9.01 -11.70 13.38
CA ASP A 158 -9.50 -10.99 14.56
C ASP A 158 -10.85 -10.29 14.32
N ILE A 159 -11.26 -9.40 15.21
CA ILE A 159 -12.44 -8.53 15.06
C ILE A 159 -12.40 -7.69 13.76
N TYR A 160 -11.22 -7.57 13.13
CA TYR A 160 -11.03 -6.89 11.86
C TYR A 160 -11.58 -7.67 10.66
N ALA A 161 -11.80 -8.99 10.77
CA ALA A 161 -12.47 -9.79 9.75
C ALA A 161 -13.90 -9.29 9.46
N GLY A 162 -14.54 -8.64 10.44
CA GLY A 162 -15.80 -7.96 10.25
C GLY A 162 -17.03 -8.84 10.16
N ILE A 163 -16.93 -10.03 10.73
CA ILE A 163 -18.07 -10.92 10.95
C ILE A 163 -18.83 -10.37 12.17
N GLU A 164 -19.78 -9.48 11.90
CA GLU A 164 -20.64 -8.88 12.92
C GLU A 164 -22.07 -8.71 12.42
N TRP A 165 -23.01 -8.64 13.35
CA TRP A 165 -24.42 -8.38 13.06
C TRP A 165 -24.91 -7.21 13.89
N LYS A 166 -25.70 -6.33 13.26
CA LYS A 166 -26.35 -5.24 13.96
C LYS A 166 -27.30 -5.83 15.01
N ALA A 167 -27.38 -5.19 16.17
CA ALA A 167 -28.32 -5.60 17.21
C ALA A 167 -29.74 -5.75 16.65
N GLU A 168 -30.46 -6.74 17.17
CA GLU A 168 -31.87 -7.03 16.86
C GLU A 168 -32.16 -7.57 15.44
N THR A 169 -31.15 -7.82 14.60
CA THR A 169 -31.38 -8.43 13.28
C THR A 169 -31.67 -9.94 13.40
N PRO A 170 -32.36 -10.54 12.41
CA PRO A 170 -32.59 -11.98 12.37
C PRO A 170 -31.29 -12.81 12.44
N GLU A 171 -30.20 -12.32 11.86
CA GLU A 171 -28.90 -12.99 11.88
C GLU A 171 -28.27 -12.96 13.27
N ALA A 172 -28.37 -11.82 13.98
CA ALA A 172 -27.90 -11.73 15.37
C ALA A 172 -28.65 -12.75 16.26
N ARG A 173 -29.97 -12.92 16.08
CA ARG A 173 -30.76 -13.90 16.84
C ARG A 173 -30.39 -15.36 16.58
N LYS A 174 -29.64 -15.67 15.51
CA LYS A 174 -29.20 -17.04 15.21
C LYS A 174 -27.91 -17.44 15.93
N VAL A 175 -27.16 -16.46 16.44
CA VAL A 175 -25.82 -16.66 17.03
C VAL A 175 -25.77 -16.32 18.52
N ILE A 176 -26.91 -15.97 19.12
CA ILE A 176 -27.10 -15.68 20.55
C ILE A 176 -27.95 -16.79 21.17
#